data_AF-A0A2V2SE33-F1
#
_entry.id   AF-A0A2V2SE33-F1
#
_cell.length_a   1.000
_cell.length_b   1.000
_cell.length_c   1.000
_cell.angle_alpha   90.00
_cell.angle_beta   90.00
_cell.angle_gamma   90.00
#
_symmetry.space_group_name_H-M   'P 1'
#
loop_
_entity.id
_entity.type
_entity.pdbx_description
1 polymer ?
#
loop_
_entity_poly.entity_id
_entity_poly.type
_entity_poly.pdbx_seq_one_letter_code
_entity_poly.pdbx_strand_id
1 'polypeptide(L)'
;MIFGLPLWAIAMGPDPASGQLRGHARAIFAIGDIATGVVAIGGFARGVVALGGGAIGLLAIGGGALGLIALGGGAIGGLALGGGALGLVAIGGGAAGYYALGSGAAGMHTISVTQQDPAAVDFFCKLVPFLKALFHK
;
A
#
# COMPACT_ATOMS: atom_id res chain seq x y z
N MET A 1 22.11 -13.44 -15.68
CA MET A 1 21.05 -12.52 -16.14
C MET A 1 19.79 -13.33 -16.31
N ILE A 2 18.66 -12.89 -15.73
CA ILE A 2 17.36 -13.55 -15.89
C ILE A 2 16.47 -12.51 -16.59
N PHE A 3 15.84 -12.86 -17.72
CA PHE A 3 15.00 -11.94 -18.52
C PHE A 3 15.69 -10.65 -19.02
N GLY A 4 17.02 -10.65 -19.20
CA GLY A 4 17.76 -9.47 -19.68
C GLY A 4 17.94 -8.35 -18.64
N LEU A 5 17.56 -8.60 -17.38
CA LEU A 5 17.79 -7.70 -16.25
C LEU A 5 18.86 -8.26 -15.29
N PRO A 6 19.61 -7.40 -14.60
CA PRO A 6 20.48 -7.82 -13.52
C PRO A 6 19.64 -8.40 -12.37
N LEU A 7 20.22 -9.36 -11.64
CA LEU A 7 19.54 -10.00 -10.52
C LEU A 7 19.25 -8.98 -9.40
N TRP A 8 20.23 -8.12 -9.13
CA TRP A 8 20.12 -7.02 -8.18
C TRP A 8 20.74 -5.76 -8.79
N ALA A 9 20.18 -4.60 -8.47
CA ALA A 9 20.74 -3.29 -8.81
C ALA A 9 20.53 -2.33 -7.65
N ILE A 10 21.56 -1.59 -7.32
CA ILE A 10 21.54 -0.55 -6.29
C ILE A 10 21.94 0.76 -6.97
N ALA A 11 21.09 1.76 -6.90
CA ALA A 11 21.33 3.10 -7.42
C ALA A 11 20.84 4.13 -6.40
N MET A 12 21.72 4.57 -5.51
CA MET A 12 21.39 5.54 -4.46
C MET A 12 22.02 6.90 -4.76
N GLY A 13 21.20 7.94 -4.74
CA GLY A 13 21.65 9.32 -4.78
C GLY A 13 22.01 9.83 -6.18
N PRO A 14 22.36 11.13 -6.25
CA PRO A 14 22.84 11.75 -7.48
C PRO A 14 24.14 11.08 -7.90
N ASP A 15 24.22 10.65 -9.16
CA ASP A 15 25.46 10.13 -9.72
C ASP A 15 26.17 11.28 -10.47
N PRO A 16 27.20 11.91 -9.88
CA PRO A 16 27.93 13.01 -10.51
C PRO A 16 28.68 12.58 -11.77
N ALA A 17 28.90 11.27 -12.00
CA ALA A 17 29.55 10.77 -13.21
C ALA A 17 28.60 10.67 -14.42
N SER A 18 27.30 10.50 -14.19
CA SER A 18 26.27 10.40 -15.25
C SER A 18 25.36 11.64 -15.34
N GLY A 19 25.53 12.63 -14.45
CA GLY A 19 24.72 13.84 -14.41
C GLY A 19 23.28 13.60 -13.95
N GLN A 20 22.97 12.43 -13.38
CA GLN A 20 21.63 12.09 -12.93
C GLN A 20 21.42 12.56 -11.49
N LEU A 21 20.38 13.37 -11.28
CA LEU A 21 19.98 13.88 -9.95
C LEU A 21 19.36 12.80 -9.04
N ARG A 22 19.03 11.62 -9.58
CA ARG A 22 18.36 10.51 -8.89
C ARG A 22 18.87 9.17 -9.40
N GLY A 23 19.17 8.25 -8.49
CA GLY A 23 19.57 6.88 -8.84
C GLY A 23 18.38 6.05 -9.32
N HIS A 24 18.42 5.59 -10.57
CA HIS A 24 17.39 4.71 -11.13
C HIS A 24 17.85 3.25 -11.14
N ALA A 25 17.35 2.44 -10.21
CA ALA A 25 17.66 1.02 -10.13
C ALA A 25 16.66 0.19 -10.95
N ARG A 26 17.15 -0.64 -11.86
CA ARG A 26 16.33 -1.60 -12.65
C ARG A 26 16.91 -3.01 -12.52
N ALA A 27 16.22 -3.88 -11.78
CA ALA A 27 16.64 -5.25 -11.52
C ALA A 27 15.46 -6.10 -11.03
N ILE A 28 15.68 -7.39 -10.80
CA ILE A 28 14.70 -8.21 -10.05
C ILE A 28 14.58 -7.69 -8.62
N PHE A 29 15.71 -7.44 -7.96
CA PHE A 29 15.80 -6.74 -6.67
C PHE A 29 16.40 -5.35 -6.89
N ALA A 30 15.57 -4.31 -6.86
CA ALA A 30 15.96 -2.93 -7.13
C ALA A 30 15.93 -2.09 -5.85
N ILE A 31 17.05 -1.41 -5.53
CA ILE A 31 17.16 -0.48 -4.39
C ILE A 31 17.66 0.87 -4.91
N GLY A 32 16.91 1.95 -4.68
CA GLY A 32 17.34 3.28 -5.13
C GLY A 32 16.31 4.38 -4.95
N ASP A 33 16.61 5.60 -5.40
CA ASP A 33 15.63 6.70 -5.35
C ASP A 33 14.40 6.37 -6.18
N ILE A 34 14.63 5.83 -7.37
CA ILE A 34 13.62 5.25 -8.25
C ILE A 34 13.97 3.78 -8.48
N ALA A 35 13.21 2.88 -7.87
CA ALA A 35 13.43 1.43 -7.96
C ALA A 35 12.34 0.79 -8.82
N THR A 36 12.74 0.07 -9.87
CA THR A 36 11.82 -0.72 -10.71
C THR A 36 12.26 -2.18 -10.75
N GLY A 37 11.43 -3.09 -10.25
CA GLY A 37 11.78 -4.50 -10.16
C GLY A 37 10.65 -5.41 -9.72
N VAL A 38 10.96 -6.67 -9.42
CA VAL A 38 9.99 -7.56 -8.74
C VAL A 38 9.85 -7.11 -7.29
N VAL A 39 10.98 -6.89 -6.64
CA VAL A 39 11.08 -6.25 -5.32
C VAL A 39 11.78 -4.92 -5.50
N ALA A 40 11.08 -3.83 -5.18
CA ALA A 40 11.56 -2.47 -5.33
C ALA A 40 11.52 -1.75 -3.99
N ILE A 41 12.66 -1.17 -3.59
CA ILE A 41 12.81 -0.41 -2.33
C ILE A 41 13.37 0.96 -2.67
N GLY A 42 12.68 2.03 -2.28
CA GLY A 42 13.13 3.37 -2.67
C GLY A 42 12.26 4.53 -2.25
N GLY A 43 12.62 5.75 -2.70
CA GLY A 43 11.72 6.90 -2.59
C GLY A 43 10.46 6.69 -3.44
N PHE A 44 10.65 6.24 -4.68
CA PHE A 44 9.61 5.81 -5.60
C PHE A 44 9.86 4.37 -6.05
N ALA A 45 9.06 3.43 -5.55
CA ALA A 45 9.21 2.01 -5.79
C ALA A 45 8.09 1.49 -6.70
N ARG A 46 8.46 0.75 -7.75
CA ARG A 46 7.51 0.12 -8.67
C ARG A 46 7.85 -1.36 -8.88
N GLY A 47 6.94 -2.25 -8.50
CA GLY A 47 7.19 -3.69 -8.62
C GLY A 47 6.04 -4.57 -8.21
N VAL A 48 6.30 -5.87 -8.03
CA VAL A 48 5.31 -6.76 -7.40
C VAL A 48 5.21 -6.43 -5.92
N VAL A 49 6.37 -6.26 -5.28
CA VAL A 49 6.52 -5.77 -3.91
C VAL A 49 7.24 -4.42 -3.97
N ALA A 50 6.56 -3.35 -3.57
CA ALA A 50 7.08 -2.00 -3.60
C ALA A 50 7.08 -1.39 -2.18
N LEU A 51 8.24 -0.93 -1.73
CA LEU A 51 8.45 -0.32 -0.42
C LEU A 51 9.03 1.09 -0.62
N GLY A 52 8.34 2.14 -0.20
CA GLY A 52 8.86 3.49 -0.41
C GLY A 52 8.00 4.66 0.01
N GLY A 53 8.42 5.89 -0.32
CA GLY A 53 7.58 7.07 -0.14
C GLY A 53 6.35 7.03 -1.04
N GLY A 54 6.56 6.71 -2.33
CA GLY A 54 5.53 6.33 -3.30
C GLY A 54 5.76 4.90 -3.74
N ALA A 55 4.81 4.01 -3.47
CA ALA A 55 4.90 2.60 -3.80
C ALA A 55 3.78 2.20 -4.76
N ILE A 56 4.13 1.55 -5.88
CA ILE A 56 3.18 1.03 -6.87
C ILE A 56 3.47 -0.44 -7.10
N GLY A 57 2.54 -1.32 -6.73
CA GLY A 57 2.74 -2.74 -6.92
C GLY A 57 1.57 -3.62 -6.57
N LEU A 58 1.80 -4.94 -6.55
CA LEU A 58 0.77 -5.87 -6.06
C LEU A 58 0.64 -5.75 -4.55
N LEU A 59 1.78 -5.63 -3.87
CA LEU A 59 1.92 -5.25 -2.48
C LEU A 59 2.72 -3.95 -2.41
N ALA A 60 2.09 -2.87 -1.96
CA ALA A 60 2.66 -1.54 -1.87
C ALA A 60 2.65 -1.05 -0.42
N ILE A 61 3.80 -0.68 0.12
CA ILE A 61 3.93 -0.11 1.47
C ILE A 61 4.62 1.24 1.36
N GLY A 62 3.99 2.30 1.86
CA GLY A 62 4.58 3.63 1.76
C GLY A 62 3.80 4.82 2.29
N GLY A 63 4.27 6.03 2.01
CA GLY A 63 3.48 7.25 2.27
C GLY A 63 2.25 7.31 1.37
N GLY A 64 2.45 7.09 0.07
CA GLY A 64 1.43 6.83 -0.92
C GLY A 64 1.60 5.43 -1.50
N ALA A 65 0.61 4.56 -1.33
CA ALA A 65 0.64 3.18 -1.78
C ALA A 65 -0.49 2.91 -2.78
N LEU A 66 -0.15 2.38 -3.96
CA LEU A 66 -1.08 1.95 -4.99
C LEU A 66 -0.86 0.47 -5.26
N GLY A 67 -1.87 -0.36 -5.00
CA GLY A 67 -1.71 -1.78 -5.25
C GLY A 67 -2.90 -2.66 -4.97
N LEU A 68 -2.76 -3.97 -5.11
CA LEU A 68 -3.82 -4.89 -4.71
C LEU A 68 -3.94 -4.92 -3.18
N ILE A 69 -2.80 -4.90 -2.51
CA ILE A 69 -2.63 -4.65 -1.08
C ILE A 69 -1.82 -3.37 -0.94
N ALA A 70 -2.43 -2.33 -0.39
CA ALA A 70 -1.82 -1.01 -0.20
C ALA A 70 -1.80 -0.66 1.30
N LEU A 71 -0.62 -0.35 1.83
CA LEU A 71 -0.38 0.03 3.22
C LEU A 71 0.28 1.40 3.25
N GLY A 72 -0.33 2.41 3.85
CA GLY A 72 0.32 3.73 3.87
C GLY A 72 -0.44 4.90 4.46
N GLY A 73 0.09 6.11 4.31
CA GLY A 73 -0.64 7.33 4.66
C GLY A 73 -1.86 7.53 3.76
N GLY A 74 -1.65 7.42 2.44
CA GLY A 74 -2.67 7.32 1.41
C GLY A 74 -2.56 5.97 0.70
N ALA A 75 -3.56 5.10 0.85
CA ALA A 75 -3.57 3.78 0.26
C ALA A 75 -4.73 3.64 -0.73
N ILE A 76 -4.45 3.17 -1.95
CA ILE A 76 -5.48 2.87 -2.95
C ILE A 76 -5.29 1.45 -3.45
N GLY A 77 -6.32 0.61 -3.34
CA GLY A 77 -6.19 -0.78 -3.72
C GLY A 77 -7.40 -1.68 -3.56
N GLY A 78 -7.19 -2.99 -3.69
CA GLY A 78 -8.21 -3.97 -3.29
C GLY A 78 -8.39 -3.95 -1.77
N LEU A 79 -7.28 -4.13 -1.06
CA LEU A 79 -7.15 -3.94 0.38
C LEU A 79 -6.30 -2.70 0.63
N ALA A 80 -6.89 -1.64 1.16
CA ALA A 80 -6.23 -0.39 1.47
C ALA A 80 -6.24 -0.13 2.98
N LEU A 81 -5.08 0.03 3.59
CA LEU A 81 -4.91 0.31 5.01
C LEU A 81 -4.11 1.59 5.17
N GLY A 82 -4.68 2.62 5.81
CA GLY A 82 -3.98 3.89 5.92
C GLY A 82 -4.72 5.04 6.60
N GLY A 83 -4.13 6.23 6.59
CA GLY A 83 -4.83 7.44 7.05
C GLY A 83 -6.01 7.79 6.15
N GLY A 84 -5.75 7.82 4.85
CA GLY A 84 -6.74 7.83 3.77
C GLY A 84 -6.67 6.53 2.99
N ALA A 85 -7.73 5.73 3.00
CA ALA A 85 -7.79 4.44 2.33
C ALA A 85 -8.93 4.40 1.32
N LEU A 86 -8.64 3.98 0.07
CA LEU A 86 -9.62 3.82 -0.99
C LEU A 86 -9.54 2.41 -1.57
N GLY A 87 -10.63 1.64 -1.54
CA GLY A 87 -10.57 0.28 -2.07
C GLY A 87 -11.84 -0.55 -1.95
N LEU A 88 -11.74 -1.85 -2.26
CA LEU A 88 -12.84 -2.77 -1.94
C LEU A 88 -12.98 -2.93 -0.43
N VAL A 89 -11.85 -3.11 0.25
CA VAL A 89 -11.74 -3.12 1.71
C VAL A 89 -10.81 -1.97 2.10
N ALA A 90 -11.35 -0.94 2.73
CA ALA A 90 -10.61 0.24 3.17
C ALA A 90 -10.65 0.34 4.69
N ILE A 91 -9.50 0.50 5.33
CA ILE A 91 -9.39 0.70 6.78
C ILE A 91 -8.53 1.93 7.05
N GLY A 92 -9.07 2.90 7.78
CA GLY A 92 -8.36 4.15 8.01
C GLY A 92 -9.12 5.23 8.75
N GLY A 93 -8.51 6.42 8.90
CA GLY A 93 -9.21 7.59 9.44
C GLY A 93 -10.30 8.07 8.48
N GLY A 94 -9.96 8.20 7.20
CA GLY A 94 -10.88 8.38 6.08
C GLY A 94 -10.82 7.17 5.15
N ALA A 95 -11.77 6.26 5.29
CA ALA A 95 -11.84 5.05 4.47
C ALA A 95 -13.00 5.18 3.49
N ALA A 96 -12.79 4.93 2.20
CA ALA A 96 -13.92 4.80 1.27
C ALA A 96 -13.81 3.55 0.41
N GLY A 97 -14.92 2.81 0.31
CA GLY A 97 -14.91 1.51 -0.33
C GLY A 97 -16.21 0.75 -0.23
N TYR A 98 -16.19 -0.51 -0.68
CA TYR A 98 -17.35 -1.39 -0.50
C TYR A 98 -17.50 -1.76 0.99
N TYR A 99 -16.41 -2.22 1.60
CA TYR A 99 -16.23 -2.36 3.04
C TYR A 99 -15.29 -1.26 3.54
N ALA A 100 -15.80 -0.34 4.37
CA ALA A 100 -14.98 0.74 4.91
C ALA A 100 -15.02 0.75 6.44
N LEU A 101 -13.86 0.77 7.10
CA LEU A 101 -13.72 0.87 8.56
C LEU A 101 -12.92 2.12 8.91
N GLY A 102 -13.52 3.03 9.66
CA GLY A 102 -12.90 4.31 9.96
C GLY A 102 -13.82 5.37 10.51
N SER A 103 -13.27 6.38 11.18
CA SER A 103 -14.06 7.50 11.72
C SER A 103 -14.80 8.28 10.63
N GLY A 104 -14.23 8.37 9.43
CA GLY A 104 -14.84 8.94 8.23
C GLY A 104 -15.08 7.87 7.16
N ALA A 105 -15.57 6.69 7.55
CA ALA A 105 -15.87 5.62 6.60
C ALA A 105 -17.05 5.97 5.68
N ALA A 106 -16.87 5.83 4.36
CA ALA A 106 -17.90 6.06 3.34
C ALA A 106 -17.99 4.88 2.37
N GLY A 107 -19.18 4.32 2.17
CA GLY A 107 -19.31 3.08 1.42
C GLY A 107 -20.68 2.42 1.52
N MET A 108 -20.81 1.25 0.91
CA MET A 108 -22.03 0.44 1.00
C MET A 108 -22.17 -0.27 2.35
N HIS A 109 -21.04 -0.75 2.89
CA HIS A 109 -20.97 -1.43 4.17
C HIS A 109 -19.89 -0.76 5.01
N THR A 110 -20.31 0.08 5.95
CA THR A 110 -19.37 0.91 6.73
C THR A 110 -19.42 0.61 8.22
N ILE A 111 -18.25 0.78 8.84
CA ILE A 111 -18.08 0.83 10.28
C ILE A 111 -17.41 2.15 10.60
N SER A 112 -18.23 3.08 11.07
CA SER A 112 -17.86 4.38 11.60
C SER A 112 -18.23 4.48 13.07
N VAL A 113 -17.85 5.60 13.70
CA VAL A 113 -18.22 5.94 15.08
C VAL A 113 -19.74 6.09 15.21
N THR A 114 -20.41 6.51 14.15
CA THR A 114 -21.86 6.77 14.14
C THR A 114 -22.70 5.69 13.45
N GLN A 115 -22.10 4.83 12.62
CA GLN A 115 -22.82 3.84 11.82
C GLN A 115 -22.04 2.52 11.78
N GLN A 116 -22.68 1.42 12.15
CA GLN A 116 -22.07 0.09 12.10
C GLN A 116 -22.99 -0.87 11.36
N ASP A 117 -22.64 -1.20 10.13
CA ASP A 117 -23.40 -2.20 9.38
C ASP A 117 -23.11 -3.62 9.88
N PRO A 118 -24.13 -4.44 10.20
CA PRO A 118 -23.93 -5.81 10.66
C PRO A 118 -23.13 -6.67 9.67
N ALA A 119 -23.33 -6.46 8.37
CA ALA A 119 -22.60 -7.16 7.31
C ALA A 119 -21.10 -6.79 7.29
N ALA A 120 -20.78 -5.51 7.55
CA ALA A 120 -19.40 -5.08 7.66
C ALA A 120 -18.76 -5.67 8.93
N VAL A 121 -19.47 -5.66 10.05
CA VAL A 121 -18.97 -6.20 11.33
C VAL A 121 -18.67 -7.68 11.20
N ASP A 122 -19.57 -8.48 10.61
CA ASP A 122 -19.33 -9.91 10.40
C ASP A 122 -18.13 -10.15 9.47
N PHE A 123 -18.01 -9.36 8.39
CA PHE A 123 -16.86 -9.42 7.48
C PHE A 123 -15.54 -9.13 8.21
N PHE A 124 -15.44 -8.01 8.93
CA PHE A 124 -14.21 -7.65 9.65
C PHE A 124 -13.91 -8.57 10.83
N CYS A 125 -14.93 -9.11 11.50
CA CYS A 125 -14.76 -10.12 12.55
C CYS A 125 -14.28 -11.46 12.00
N LYS A 126 -14.67 -11.83 10.77
CA LYS A 126 -14.13 -12.99 10.05
C LYS A 126 -12.71 -12.74 9.57
N LEU A 127 -12.43 -11.53 9.06
CA LEU A 127 -11.12 -11.15 8.53
C LEU A 127 -10.07 -11.02 9.65
N VAL A 128 -10.44 -10.43 10.79
CA VAL A 128 -9.55 -10.17 11.93
C VAL A 128 -10.27 -10.56 13.23
N PRO A 129 -10.03 -11.76 13.77
CA PRO A 129 -10.75 -12.25 14.94
C PRO A 129 -10.61 -11.35 16.18
N PHE A 130 -9.49 -10.64 16.32
CA PHE A 130 -9.26 -9.70 17.43
C PHE A 130 -10.25 -8.52 17.43
N LEU A 131 -10.77 -8.10 16.28
CA LEU A 131 -11.77 -7.03 16.20
C LEU A 131 -13.09 -7.41 16.89
N LYS A 132 -13.41 -8.71 17.06
CA LYS A 132 -14.59 -9.14 17.82
C LYS A 132 -14.60 -8.57 19.24
N ALA A 133 -13.43 -8.48 19.88
CA ALA A 133 -13.32 -7.93 21.23
C ALA A 133 -13.64 -6.43 21.31
N LEU A 134 -13.56 -5.72 20.19
CA LEU A 134 -13.83 -4.28 20.10
C LEU A 134 -15.32 -3.98 19.92
N PHE A 135 -16.06 -4.84 19.22
CA PHE A 135 -17.49 -4.65 18.92
C PHE A 135 -18.46 -5.26 19.95
N HIS A 136 -17.97 -6.06 20.89
CA HIS A 136 -18.78 -6.74 21.91
C HIS A 136 -18.82 -6.03 23.29
N LYS A 137 -18.55 -4.72 23.33
CA LYS A 137 -18.76 -3.86 24.51
C LYS A 137 -20.09 -3.14 24.41
#